data_AF-A0A1T3CN04-F1
#
_entry.id   AF-A0A1T3CN04-F1
#
_cell.length_a   1.000
_cell.length_b   1.000
_cell.length_c   1.000
_cell.angle_alpha   90.00
_cell.angle_beta   90.00
_cell.angle_gamma   90.00
#
_symmetry.space_group_name_H-M   'P 1'
#
loop_
_entity.id
_entity.type
_entity.pdbx_description
1 polymer ?
#
loop_
_entity_poly.entity_id
_entity_poly.type
_entity_poly.pdbx_seq_one_letter_code
_entity_poly.pdbx_strand_id
1 'polypeptide(L)'
;MTHIFVEDPAENTYVQLVSFYLAARVVTAIFYGITAYLLPMIKGVMICQLLGTLIPTALWIASIHVDMPGRLGFIFPALFLDMYGHVFFLGLFMYGQRIAPEGKWKKRLGGMFEFYPAISIEHRVERMNAFVSLVLGYSVVAILFQSQGGYNINAFLGKAILGLMQAFTFNWIYFDIDASNLNLHAIRRSRISAGIWEFAHLLFVMGYIVATSALSRLVLATDVPDTNPEQLAEPYRDSAEDHFNAGVRFFYCDGLAIALLSMGAIAFSHEHMNPPTLRLHKNIRLANRAAVCVVMFFLPLAHSLRSLDLISVTLGLSIWVLVVELWGKSSRDDPFIGEKDGCCVKYEANCKKKDLKRMTTSDEIRPSGEILELGRGKKTAI
;
A
#
# COMPACT_ATOMS: atom_id res chain seq x y z
N MET A 1 9.82 2.48 -21.31
CA MET A 1 10.71 2.93 -20.22
C MET A 1 11.83 1.91 -20.01
N THR A 2 12.75 1.79 -20.96
CA THR A 2 13.84 0.77 -20.89
C THR A 2 15.15 1.32 -21.44
N HIS A 3 15.45 2.61 -21.23
CA HIS A 3 16.75 3.20 -21.60
C HIS A 3 17.64 3.53 -20.39
N ILE A 4 17.36 2.95 -19.22
CA ILE A 4 18.09 3.25 -17.97
C ILE A 4 19.50 2.65 -17.99
N PHE A 5 19.70 1.54 -18.68
CA PHE A 5 21.00 0.86 -18.78
C PHE A 5 21.48 0.73 -20.23
N VAL A 6 20.95 1.56 -21.13
CA VAL A 6 21.41 1.60 -22.52
C VAL A 6 22.81 2.24 -22.56
N GLU A 7 23.72 1.61 -23.29
CA GLU A 7 25.11 2.05 -23.43
C GLU A 7 25.22 3.38 -24.18
N ASP A 8 24.27 3.67 -25.08
CA ASP A 8 24.20 4.95 -25.79
C ASP A 8 23.88 6.11 -24.82
N PRO A 9 24.81 7.08 -24.64
CA PRO A 9 24.60 8.23 -23.77
C PRO A 9 23.39 9.10 -24.16
N ALA A 10 22.99 9.10 -25.43
CA ALA A 10 21.86 9.90 -25.91
C ALA A 10 20.51 9.36 -25.43
N GLU A 11 20.42 8.05 -25.25
CA GLU A 11 19.21 7.39 -24.75
C GLU A 11 19.29 7.10 -23.24
N ASN A 12 20.47 7.18 -22.63
CA ASN A 12 20.67 6.81 -21.24
C ASN A 12 19.94 7.76 -20.27
N THR A 13 18.90 7.24 -19.62
CA THR A 13 18.07 7.98 -18.65
C THR A 13 18.50 7.79 -17.19
N TYR A 14 19.60 7.07 -16.93
CA TYR A 14 20.09 6.79 -15.57
C TYR A 14 20.41 8.06 -14.78
N VAL A 15 21.12 9.00 -15.42
CA VAL A 15 21.52 10.25 -14.77
C VAL A 15 20.28 11.04 -14.33
N GLN A 16 19.26 11.10 -15.17
CA GLN A 16 18.00 11.77 -14.86
C GLN A 16 17.29 11.11 -13.67
N LEU A 17 17.15 9.78 -13.69
CA LEU A 17 16.56 8.99 -12.59
C LEU A 17 17.26 9.28 -11.25
N VAL A 18 18.59 9.15 -11.23
CA VAL A 18 19.38 9.35 -10.00
C VAL A 18 19.31 10.81 -9.56
N SER A 19 19.27 11.77 -10.49
CA SER A 19 19.20 13.20 -10.16
C SER A 19 17.87 13.58 -9.48
N PHE A 20 16.73 13.07 -9.96
CA PHE A 20 15.44 13.28 -9.30
C PHE A 20 15.42 12.68 -7.89
N TYR A 21 15.99 11.48 -7.74
CA TYR A 21 16.11 10.82 -6.44
C TYR A 21 17.02 11.60 -5.47
N LEU A 22 18.19 12.04 -5.94
CA LEU A 22 19.15 12.84 -5.18
C LEU A 22 18.54 14.18 -4.74
N ALA A 23 17.78 14.85 -5.61
CA ALA A 23 17.13 16.12 -5.28
C ALA A 23 16.19 15.97 -4.07
N ALA A 24 15.34 14.94 -4.06
CA ALA A 24 14.46 14.66 -2.93
C ALA A 24 15.24 14.33 -1.64
N ARG A 25 16.35 13.57 -1.76
CA ARG A 25 17.22 13.20 -0.63
C ARG A 25 17.95 14.40 -0.05
N VAL A 26 18.47 15.30 -0.88
CA VAL A 26 19.16 16.52 -0.45
C VAL A 26 18.19 17.45 0.29
N VAL A 27 16.96 17.63 -0.21
CA VAL A 27 15.93 18.41 0.51
C VAL A 27 15.63 17.80 1.88
N THR A 28 15.51 16.47 1.96
CA THR A 28 15.31 15.75 3.22
C THR A 28 16.49 15.91 4.18
N ALA A 29 17.72 15.84 3.66
CA ALA A 29 18.95 16.06 4.44
C ALA A 29 19.02 17.50 4.97
N ILE A 30 18.72 18.50 4.14
CA ILE A 30 18.66 19.91 4.56
C ILE A 30 17.62 20.07 5.67
N PHE A 31 16.44 19.48 5.52
CA PHE A 31 15.39 19.51 6.55
C PHE A 31 15.88 18.92 7.89
N TYR A 32 16.55 17.75 7.88
CA TYR A 32 17.12 17.17 9.10
C TYR A 32 18.24 18.02 9.69
N GLY A 33 19.08 18.64 8.85
CA GLY A 33 20.13 19.56 9.28
C GLY A 33 19.59 20.82 9.97
N ILE A 34 18.60 21.46 9.36
CA ILE A 34 17.90 22.63 9.94
C ILE A 34 17.23 22.24 11.26
N THR A 35 16.53 21.10 11.28
CA THR A 35 15.85 20.61 12.49
C THR A 35 16.85 20.27 13.61
N ALA A 36 18.00 19.67 13.28
CA ALA A 36 19.07 19.38 14.23
C ALA A 36 19.68 20.66 14.84
N TYR A 37 19.72 21.75 14.06
CA TYR A 37 20.21 23.05 14.51
C TYR A 37 19.17 23.77 15.38
N LEU A 38 17.91 23.84 14.95
CA LEU A 38 16.83 24.55 15.66
C LEU A 38 16.39 23.84 16.94
N LEU A 39 16.42 22.50 16.97
CA LEU A 39 15.95 21.69 18.09
C LEU A 39 17.10 20.89 18.72
N PRO A 40 17.91 21.51 19.60
CA PRO A 40 19.07 20.85 20.21
C PRO A 40 18.71 19.61 21.03
N MET A 41 17.47 19.54 21.53
CA MET A 41 16.94 18.41 22.31
C MET A 41 16.92 17.09 21.52
N ILE A 42 16.65 17.12 20.22
CA ILE A 42 16.57 15.92 19.35
C ILE A 42 17.75 15.83 18.37
N LYS A 43 18.80 16.61 18.60
CA LYS A 43 19.93 16.80 17.70
C LYS A 43 20.62 15.49 17.35
N GLY A 44 20.81 14.59 18.30
CA GLY A 44 21.47 13.30 18.04
C GLY A 44 20.69 12.43 17.06
N VAL A 45 19.36 12.34 17.23
CA VAL A 45 18.49 11.58 16.31
C VAL A 45 18.49 12.21 14.91
N MET A 46 18.38 13.54 14.83
CA MET A 46 18.37 14.24 13.53
C MET A 46 19.71 14.14 12.80
N ILE A 47 20.85 14.19 13.51
CA ILE A 47 22.17 13.97 12.91
C ILE A 47 22.32 12.53 12.40
N CYS A 48 21.83 11.53 13.13
CA CYS A 48 21.84 10.15 12.66
C CYS A 48 20.99 9.97 11.38
N GLN A 49 19.80 10.56 11.32
CA GLN A 49 18.96 10.56 10.12
C GLN A 49 19.64 11.30 8.94
N LEU A 50 20.32 12.42 9.24
CA LEU A 50 21.10 13.16 8.26
C LEU A 50 22.25 12.33 7.69
N LEU A 51 23.08 11.72 8.55
CA LEU A 51 24.17 10.83 8.13
C LEU A 51 23.65 9.61 7.35
N GLY A 52 22.54 9.05 7.83
CA GLY A 52 21.82 7.96 7.16
C GLY A 52 21.32 8.32 5.76
N THR A 53 21.10 9.60 5.48
CA THR A 53 20.70 10.10 4.15
C THR A 53 21.92 10.48 3.30
N LEU A 54 22.93 11.12 3.89
CA LEU A 54 24.12 11.59 3.18
C LEU A 54 25.01 10.44 2.68
N ILE A 55 25.18 9.37 3.45
CA ILE A 55 26.04 8.25 3.07
C ILE A 55 25.50 7.55 1.79
N PRO A 56 24.21 7.14 1.71
CA PRO A 56 23.65 6.63 0.45
C PRO A 56 23.71 7.65 -0.68
N THR A 57 23.41 8.93 -0.40
CA THR A 57 23.48 10.01 -1.40
C THR A 57 24.86 10.09 -2.05
N ALA A 58 25.94 9.98 -1.28
CA ALA A 58 27.31 9.97 -1.81
C ALA A 58 27.58 8.74 -2.71
N LEU A 59 27.07 7.57 -2.33
CA LEU A 59 27.19 6.35 -3.16
C LEU A 59 26.40 6.47 -4.46
N TRP A 60 25.21 7.07 -4.43
CA TRP A 60 24.42 7.36 -5.63
C TRP A 60 25.12 8.35 -6.56
N ILE A 61 25.78 9.39 -6.03
CA ILE A 61 26.60 10.32 -6.84
C ILE A 61 27.80 9.59 -7.46
N ALA A 62 28.48 8.73 -6.68
CA ALA A 62 29.58 7.91 -7.19
C ALA A 62 29.11 6.99 -8.34
N SER A 63 27.89 6.43 -8.23
CA SER A 63 27.32 5.57 -9.26
C SER A 63 27.12 6.24 -10.62
N ILE A 64 26.94 7.57 -10.67
CA ILE A 64 26.80 8.31 -11.93
C ILE A 64 28.12 8.34 -12.72
N HIS A 65 29.24 8.38 -12.00
CA HIS A 65 30.58 8.56 -12.59
C HIS A 65 31.25 7.24 -12.98
N VAL A 66 30.57 6.11 -12.78
CA VAL A 66 31.12 4.77 -13.00
C VAL A 66 30.27 4.05 -14.04
N ASP A 67 30.93 3.42 -15.00
CA ASP A 67 30.28 2.63 -16.05
C ASP A 67 29.86 1.24 -15.55
N MET A 68 28.95 0.61 -16.28
CA MET A 68 28.61 -0.79 -16.05
C MET A 68 29.82 -1.68 -16.39
N PRO A 69 30.11 -2.75 -15.63
CA PRO A 69 29.36 -3.31 -14.50
C PRO A 69 29.73 -2.72 -13.12
N GLY A 70 30.81 -1.93 -13.03
CA GLY A 70 31.31 -1.38 -11.75
C GLY A 70 30.30 -0.51 -11.00
N ARG A 71 29.38 0.12 -11.74
CA ARG A 71 28.23 0.88 -11.19
C ARG A 71 27.40 0.09 -10.19
N LEU A 72 27.19 -1.22 -10.41
CA LEU A 72 26.42 -2.08 -9.52
C LEU A 72 27.03 -2.16 -8.11
N GLY A 73 28.37 -2.07 -8.01
CA GLY A 73 29.10 -2.06 -6.75
C GLY A 73 28.76 -0.87 -5.84
N PHE A 74 28.24 0.23 -6.40
CA PHE A 74 27.76 1.38 -5.63
C PHE A 74 26.25 1.34 -5.40
N ILE A 75 25.47 0.89 -6.39
CA ILE A 75 24.01 0.81 -6.31
C ILE A 75 23.57 -0.14 -5.19
N PHE A 76 24.11 -1.37 -5.13
CA PHE A 76 23.63 -2.36 -4.15
C PHE A 76 23.89 -1.92 -2.70
N PRO A 77 25.08 -1.43 -2.31
CA PRO A 77 25.29 -0.88 -0.97
C PRO A 77 24.43 0.35 -0.69
N ALA A 78 24.21 1.23 -1.68
CA ALA A 78 23.35 2.39 -1.51
C ALA A 78 21.90 1.99 -1.19
N LEU A 79 21.33 1.06 -1.97
CA LEU A 79 20.00 0.50 -1.74
C LEU A 79 19.89 -0.19 -0.37
N PHE A 80 20.91 -0.96 0.01
CA PHE A 80 20.94 -1.62 1.32
C PHE A 80 20.90 -0.61 2.46
N LEU A 81 21.71 0.45 2.39
CA LEU A 81 21.73 1.51 3.40
C LEU A 81 20.44 2.33 3.40
N ASP A 82 19.86 2.60 2.23
CA ASP A 82 18.57 3.30 2.13
C ASP A 82 17.41 2.50 2.73
N MET A 83 17.41 1.17 2.54
CA MET A 83 16.34 0.29 3.02
C MET A 83 16.49 -0.10 4.49
N TYR A 84 17.71 -0.36 4.96
CA TYR A 84 17.98 -0.86 6.31
C TYR A 84 18.68 0.12 7.24
N GLY A 85 19.08 1.30 6.75
CA GLY A 85 19.79 2.31 7.55
C GLY A 85 19.02 2.71 8.80
N HIS A 86 17.70 2.87 8.70
CA HIS A 86 16.86 3.18 9.85
C HIS A 86 16.88 2.10 10.94
N VAL A 87 16.97 0.81 10.56
CA VAL A 87 17.08 -0.31 11.51
C VAL A 87 18.42 -0.25 12.25
N PHE A 88 19.50 0.08 11.56
CA PHE A 88 20.82 0.26 12.16
C PHE A 88 20.82 1.37 13.23
N PHE A 89 20.23 2.53 12.94
CA PHE A 89 20.14 3.64 13.90
C PHE A 89 19.23 3.31 15.09
N LEU A 90 18.13 2.60 14.87
CA LEU A 90 17.29 2.06 15.95
C LEU A 90 18.06 1.06 16.83
N GLY A 91 18.89 0.21 16.23
CA GLY A 91 19.78 -0.70 16.95
C GLY A 91 20.80 0.05 17.81
N LEU A 92 21.43 1.10 17.27
CA LEU A 92 22.37 1.95 17.99
C LEU A 92 21.70 2.66 19.19
N PHE A 93 20.49 3.16 19.00
CA PHE A 93 19.67 3.74 20.06
C PHE A 93 19.41 2.74 21.18
N MET A 94 18.94 1.53 20.84
CA MET A 94 18.68 0.49 21.83
C MET A 94 19.95 0.05 22.56
N TYR A 95 21.07 -0.06 21.85
CA TYR A 95 22.35 -0.37 22.44
C TYR A 95 22.77 0.70 23.45
N GLY A 96 22.68 1.99 23.06
CA GLY A 96 23.02 3.13 23.93
C GLY A 96 22.17 3.24 25.19
N GLN A 97 20.88 2.86 25.13
CA GLN A 97 19.97 2.97 26.28
C GLN A 97 19.88 1.70 27.15
N ARG A 98 19.91 0.50 26.56
CA ARG A 98 19.58 -0.75 27.27
C ARG A 98 20.74 -1.71 27.51
N ILE A 99 21.75 -1.72 26.64
CA ILE A 99 22.77 -2.79 26.60
C ILE A 99 24.17 -2.26 26.94
N ALA A 100 24.45 -0.98 26.67
CA ALA A 100 25.78 -0.41 26.87
C ALA A 100 26.22 -0.53 28.34
N PRO A 101 27.44 -1.07 28.61
CA PRO A 101 27.99 -1.15 29.95
C PRO A 101 28.13 0.26 30.56
N GLU A 102 28.00 0.36 31.88
CA GLU A 102 28.04 1.64 32.58
C GLU A 102 29.41 2.31 32.42
N GLY A 103 29.49 3.29 31.53
CA GLY A 103 30.73 3.98 31.18
C GLY A 103 30.50 5.32 30.49
N LYS A 104 31.60 6.00 30.12
CA LYS A 104 31.57 7.31 29.43
C LYS A 104 30.75 7.27 28.12
N TRP A 105 30.74 6.12 27.45
CA TRP A 105 29.99 5.89 26.21
C TRP A 105 28.48 5.83 26.43
N LYS A 106 27.99 5.21 27.50
CA LYS A 106 26.57 5.22 27.88
C LYS A 106 26.07 6.63 28.19
N LYS A 107 26.89 7.45 28.87
CA LYS A 107 26.54 8.86 29.16
C LYS A 107 26.51 9.73 27.90
N ARG A 108 27.46 9.58 26.97
CA ARG A 108 27.48 10.32 25.70
C ARG A 108 26.36 9.91 24.76
N LEU A 109 26.17 8.61 24.54
CA LEU A 109 25.10 8.09 23.68
C LEU A 109 23.73 8.33 24.31
N GLY A 110 23.59 8.10 25.62
CA GLY A 110 22.36 8.38 26.36
C GLY A 110 21.92 9.83 26.26
N GLY A 111 22.85 10.80 26.41
CA GLY A 111 22.52 12.21 26.27
C GLY A 111 22.20 12.65 24.83
N MET A 112 22.82 12.02 23.82
CA MET A 112 22.47 12.27 22.41
C MET A 112 21.10 11.72 22.02
N PHE A 113 20.63 10.69 22.72
CA PHE A 113 19.42 9.94 22.41
C PHE A 113 18.39 9.98 23.56
N GLU A 114 18.44 11.00 24.41
CA GLU A 114 17.54 11.12 25.55
C GLU A 114 16.09 11.35 25.08
N PHE A 115 15.94 12.15 24.02
CA PHE A 115 14.64 12.47 23.44
C PHE A 115 14.52 11.92 22.02
N TYR A 116 13.49 11.08 21.81
CA TYR A 116 13.10 10.61 20.49
C TYR A 116 11.83 11.35 20.04
N PRO A 117 11.78 11.93 18.82
CA PRO A 117 10.58 12.58 18.33
C PRO A 117 9.39 11.62 18.34
N ALA A 118 8.35 11.95 19.09
CA ALA A 118 7.11 11.17 19.07
C ALA A 118 6.47 11.30 17.69
N ILE A 119 6.20 10.16 17.05
CA ILE A 119 5.48 10.14 15.77
C ILE A 119 4.01 9.90 16.08
N SER A 120 3.15 10.84 15.66
CA SER A 120 1.70 10.61 15.68
C SER A 120 1.38 9.42 14.76
N ILE A 121 0.89 8.34 15.38
CA ILE A 121 0.58 7.08 14.69
C ILE A 121 -0.58 7.31 13.71
N GLU A 122 -1.60 8.07 14.13
CA GLU A 122 -2.77 8.39 13.31
C GLU A 122 -2.36 9.12 12.04
N HIS A 123 -1.52 10.14 12.18
CA HIS A 123 -1.03 10.90 11.04
C HIS A 123 -0.07 10.09 10.16
N ARG A 124 0.72 9.16 10.73
CA ARG A 124 1.56 8.24 9.93
C ARG A 124 0.71 7.31 9.08
N VAL A 125 -0.35 6.73 9.65
CA VAL A 125 -1.28 5.84 8.94
C VAL A 125 -2.03 6.61 7.86
N GLU A 126 -2.52 7.82 8.17
CA GLU A 126 -3.19 8.71 7.22
C GLU A 126 -2.30 9.01 6.00
N ARG A 127 -1.04 9.40 6.21
CA ARG A 127 -0.11 9.66 5.10
C ARG A 127 0.18 8.42 4.27
N MET A 128 0.32 7.25 4.90
CA MET A 128 0.53 5.99 4.18
C MET A 128 -0.69 5.64 3.32
N ASN A 129 -1.88 5.79 3.88
CA ASN A 129 -3.15 5.59 3.17
C ASN A 129 -3.28 6.55 1.98
N ALA A 130 -2.95 7.83 2.16
CA ALA A 130 -2.94 8.80 1.06
C ALA A 130 -1.93 8.41 -0.04
N PHE A 131 -0.75 7.91 0.34
CA PHE A 131 0.26 7.45 -0.60
C PHE A 131 -0.19 6.20 -1.37
N VAL A 132 -0.81 5.23 -0.71
CA VAL A 132 -1.40 4.05 -1.37
C VAL A 132 -2.49 4.46 -2.36
N SER A 133 -3.37 5.39 -1.99
CA SER A 133 -4.37 5.95 -2.92
C SER A 133 -3.73 6.61 -4.15
N LEU A 134 -2.63 7.34 -3.97
CA LEU A 134 -1.88 7.94 -5.08
C LEU A 134 -1.33 6.88 -6.02
N VAL A 135 -0.72 5.82 -5.48
CA VAL A 135 -0.15 4.71 -6.26
C VAL A 135 -1.23 3.98 -7.05
N LEU A 136 -2.38 3.69 -6.41
CA LEU A 136 -3.55 3.13 -7.10
C LEU A 136 -4.06 4.08 -8.20
N GLY A 137 -4.13 5.40 -7.92
CA GLY A 137 -4.55 6.41 -8.90
C GLY A 137 -3.60 6.53 -10.11
N TYR A 138 -2.30 6.38 -9.91
CA TYR A 138 -1.32 6.38 -11.00
C TYR A 138 -1.60 5.25 -12.01
N SER A 139 -2.08 4.10 -11.53
CA SER A 139 -2.47 3.00 -12.43
C SER A 139 -3.64 3.32 -13.35
N VAL A 140 -4.57 4.15 -12.89
CA VAL A 140 -5.70 4.62 -13.70
C VAL A 140 -5.24 5.60 -14.76
N VAL A 141 -4.39 6.56 -14.39
CA VAL A 141 -3.80 7.55 -15.30
C VAL A 141 -3.04 6.87 -16.44
N ALA A 142 -2.23 5.86 -16.13
CA ALA A 142 -1.43 5.14 -17.13
C ALA A 142 -2.28 4.46 -18.23
N ILE A 143 -3.56 4.22 -17.95
CA ILE A 143 -4.48 3.50 -18.83
C ILE A 143 -5.41 4.46 -19.58
N LEU A 144 -5.95 5.49 -18.92
CA LEU A 144 -7.00 6.35 -19.49
C LEU A 144 -6.51 7.27 -20.62
N PHE A 145 -5.24 7.68 -20.61
CA PHE A 145 -4.72 8.66 -21.57
C PHE A 145 -4.23 8.06 -22.90
N GLN A 146 -4.53 6.79 -23.19
CA GLN A 146 -4.03 6.08 -24.37
C GLN A 146 -4.95 6.16 -25.60
N SER A 147 -6.24 6.46 -25.41
CA SER A 147 -7.22 6.51 -26.50
C SER A 147 -7.24 7.87 -27.21
N GLN A 148 -7.25 7.88 -28.53
CA GLN A 148 -7.58 9.07 -29.31
C GLN A 148 -9.10 9.28 -29.28
N GLY A 149 -9.55 10.54 -29.20
CA GLY A 149 -10.96 10.89 -29.03
C GLY A 149 -11.88 10.25 -30.07
N GLY A 150 -12.82 9.43 -29.59
CA GLY A 150 -13.88 8.78 -30.35
C GLY A 150 -14.62 7.77 -29.47
N TYR A 151 -15.95 7.69 -29.56
CA TYR A 151 -16.79 6.75 -28.79
C TYR A 151 -16.80 5.33 -29.41
N ASN A 152 -15.65 4.83 -29.86
CA ASN A 152 -15.56 3.50 -30.45
C ASN A 152 -15.23 2.47 -29.38
N ILE A 153 -16.06 1.42 -29.27
CA ILE A 153 -15.81 0.28 -28.38
C ILE A 153 -14.76 -0.58 -29.06
N ASN A 154 -13.51 -0.48 -28.61
CA ASN A 154 -12.38 -1.22 -29.15
C ASN A 154 -11.78 -2.14 -28.09
N ALA A 155 -10.98 -3.12 -28.51
CA ALA A 155 -10.28 -4.02 -27.57
C ALA A 155 -9.33 -3.27 -26.62
N PHE A 156 -8.75 -2.14 -27.05
CA PHE A 156 -7.96 -1.25 -26.18
C PHE A 156 -8.76 -0.73 -24.98
N LEU A 157 -9.99 -0.27 -25.23
CA LEU A 157 -10.90 0.20 -24.18
C LEU A 157 -11.30 -0.94 -23.25
N GLY A 158 -11.54 -2.15 -23.78
CA GLY A 158 -11.83 -3.34 -22.98
C GLY A 158 -10.70 -3.67 -22.00
N LYS A 159 -9.45 -3.74 -22.49
CA LYS A 159 -8.26 -3.96 -21.65
C LYS A 159 -8.11 -2.85 -20.59
N ALA A 160 -8.39 -1.61 -20.96
CA ALA A 160 -8.34 -0.47 -20.07
C ALA A 160 -9.37 -0.55 -18.93
N ILE A 161 -10.64 -0.88 -19.24
CA ILE A 161 -11.70 -1.04 -18.26
C ILE A 161 -11.37 -2.18 -17.28
N LEU A 162 -10.86 -3.31 -17.78
CA LEU A 162 -10.45 -4.42 -16.92
C LEU A 162 -9.32 -4.01 -15.96
N GLY A 163 -8.35 -3.23 -16.45
CA GLY A 163 -7.29 -2.65 -15.61
C GLY A 163 -7.84 -1.70 -14.53
N LEU A 164 -8.81 -0.85 -14.88
CA LEU A 164 -9.49 0.03 -13.93
C LEU A 164 -10.28 -0.75 -12.87
N MET A 165 -11.00 -1.79 -13.27
CA MET A 165 -11.70 -2.69 -12.35
C MET A 165 -10.71 -3.38 -11.40
N GLN A 166 -9.52 -3.72 -11.88
CA GLN A 166 -8.48 -4.31 -11.05
C GLN A 166 -7.97 -3.31 -10.00
N ALA A 167 -7.69 -2.07 -10.39
CA ALA A 167 -7.28 -1.01 -9.47
C ALA A 167 -8.34 -0.74 -8.39
N PHE A 168 -9.62 -0.72 -8.79
CA PHE A 168 -10.74 -0.59 -7.87
C PHE A 168 -10.85 -1.78 -6.89
N THR A 169 -10.63 -3.00 -7.37
CA THR A 169 -10.64 -4.21 -6.53
C THR A 169 -9.56 -4.15 -5.45
N PHE A 170 -8.33 -3.76 -5.81
CA PHE A 170 -7.25 -3.58 -4.83
C PHE A 170 -7.53 -2.45 -3.84
N ASN A 171 -8.12 -1.34 -4.31
CA ASN A 171 -8.57 -0.26 -3.45
C ASN A 171 -9.58 -0.73 -2.40
N TRP A 172 -10.58 -1.50 -2.83
CA TRP A 172 -11.62 -2.06 -1.96
C TRP A 172 -11.00 -2.96 -0.88
N ILE A 173 -10.15 -3.92 -1.28
CA ILE A 173 -9.50 -4.82 -0.33
C ILE A 173 -8.67 -4.02 0.69
N TYR A 174 -7.93 -3.01 0.25
CA TYR A 174 -7.06 -2.22 1.13
C TYR A 174 -7.85 -1.38 2.15
N PHE A 175 -8.82 -0.59 1.69
CA PHE A 175 -9.51 0.39 2.53
C PHE A 175 -10.69 -0.20 3.32
N ASP A 176 -11.55 -1.00 2.68
CA ASP A 176 -12.79 -1.43 3.34
C ASP A 176 -12.67 -2.80 4.01
N ILE A 177 -11.76 -3.66 3.55
CA ILE A 177 -11.55 -4.98 4.16
C ILE A 177 -10.45 -4.86 5.21
N ASP A 178 -9.22 -4.54 4.79
CA ASP A 178 -8.03 -4.64 5.65
C ASP A 178 -7.93 -3.50 6.70
N ALA A 179 -8.60 -2.37 6.50
CA ALA A 179 -8.62 -1.25 7.46
C ALA A 179 -9.89 -1.19 8.34
N SER A 180 -10.80 -2.14 8.18
CA SER A 180 -12.07 -2.19 8.92
C SER A 180 -12.00 -3.03 10.20
N ASN A 181 -12.85 -2.71 11.18
CA ASN A 181 -13.00 -3.48 12.44
C ASN A 181 -11.66 -3.77 13.13
N LEU A 182 -10.73 -2.81 13.09
CA LEU A 182 -9.43 -2.92 13.73
C LEU A 182 -9.60 -2.75 15.24
N ASN A 183 -9.21 -3.78 16.01
CA ASN A 183 -9.10 -3.67 17.47
C ASN A 183 -7.81 -2.92 17.84
N LEU A 184 -6.70 -3.37 17.24
CA LEU A 184 -5.39 -2.81 17.54
C LEU A 184 -4.52 -2.76 16.27
N HIS A 185 -4.11 -1.56 15.93
CA HIS A 185 -3.30 -1.28 14.75
C HIS A 185 -1.85 -1.80 14.91
N ALA A 186 -1.22 -2.23 13.81
CA ALA A 186 0.07 -2.93 13.81
C ALA A 186 1.19 -2.12 14.50
N ILE A 187 1.23 -0.80 14.27
CA ILE A 187 2.20 0.10 14.89
C ILE A 187 2.05 0.14 16.42
N ARG A 188 0.84 0.00 16.95
CA ARG A 188 0.57 -0.02 18.40
C ARG A 188 0.81 -1.39 19.03
N ARG A 189 0.79 -2.47 18.25
CA ARG A 189 0.82 -3.86 18.73
C ARG A 189 2.19 -4.29 19.22
N SER A 190 3.17 -4.23 18.34
CA SER A 190 4.54 -4.64 18.64
C SER A 190 5.49 -4.06 17.60
N ARG A 191 6.78 -3.97 17.96
CA ARG A 191 7.82 -3.48 17.04
C ARG A 191 7.96 -4.35 15.80
N ILE A 192 7.81 -5.66 15.97
CA ILE A 192 7.87 -6.62 14.86
C ILE A 192 6.67 -6.41 13.93
N SER A 193 5.47 -6.26 14.50
CA SER A 193 4.27 -5.97 13.71
C SER A 193 4.36 -4.64 12.97
N ALA A 194 4.91 -3.60 13.61
CA ALA A 194 5.15 -2.30 13.00
C ALA A 194 6.16 -2.39 11.84
N GLY A 195 7.25 -3.15 12.04
CA GLY A 195 8.25 -3.40 11.00
C GLY A 195 7.67 -4.15 9.81
N ILE A 196 6.94 -5.25 10.05
CA ILE A 196 6.25 -6.01 8.98
C ILE A 196 5.28 -5.10 8.24
N TRP A 197 4.51 -4.29 8.95
CA TRP A 197 3.58 -3.34 8.34
C TRP A 197 4.31 -2.36 7.42
N GLU A 198 5.39 -1.71 7.87
CA GLU A 198 6.13 -0.74 7.06
C GLU A 198 6.80 -1.38 5.83
N PHE A 199 7.47 -2.54 6.01
CA PHE A 199 8.09 -3.27 4.91
C PHE A 199 7.06 -3.82 3.90
N ALA A 200 5.92 -4.30 4.38
CA ALA A 200 4.88 -4.80 3.50
C ALA A 200 4.24 -3.67 2.67
N HIS A 201 4.09 -2.45 3.21
CA HIS A 201 3.65 -1.31 2.40
C HIS A 201 4.66 -0.97 1.29
N LEU A 202 5.95 -1.00 1.60
CA LEU A 202 6.99 -0.77 0.59
C LEU A 202 6.91 -1.80 -0.53
N LEU A 203 6.85 -3.09 -0.18
CA LEU A 203 6.73 -4.17 -1.16
C LEU A 203 5.43 -4.10 -1.97
N PHE A 204 4.32 -3.74 -1.32
CA PHE A 204 3.05 -3.50 -1.99
C PHE A 204 3.19 -2.42 -3.06
N VAL A 205 3.73 -1.25 -2.70
CA VAL A 205 3.88 -0.13 -3.64
C VAL A 205 4.80 -0.49 -4.79
N MET A 206 5.96 -1.09 -4.51
CA MET A 206 6.92 -1.48 -5.54
C MET A 206 6.32 -2.52 -6.50
N GLY A 207 5.72 -3.60 -5.96
CA GLY A 207 5.10 -4.65 -6.77
C GLY A 207 3.94 -4.11 -7.62
N TYR A 208 3.08 -3.28 -7.03
CA TYR A 208 1.93 -2.72 -7.73
C TYR A 208 2.33 -1.72 -8.84
N ILE A 209 3.36 -0.90 -8.63
CA ILE A 209 3.88 0.01 -9.67
C ILE A 209 4.48 -0.78 -10.82
N VAL A 210 5.25 -1.83 -10.54
CA VAL A 210 5.82 -2.71 -11.58
C VAL A 210 4.71 -3.38 -12.39
N ALA A 211 3.69 -3.91 -11.72
CA ALA A 211 2.52 -4.47 -12.39
C ALA A 211 1.78 -3.44 -13.23
N THR A 212 1.59 -2.23 -12.71
CA THR A 212 0.91 -1.14 -13.41
C THR A 212 1.67 -0.70 -14.68
N SER A 213 3.00 -0.60 -14.59
CA SER A 213 3.85 -0.28 -15.75
C SER A 213 3.79 -1.37 -16.83
N ALA A 214 3.71 -2.63 -16.40
CA ALA A 214 3.49 -3.74 -17.32
C ALA A 214 2.08 -3.71 -17.92
N LEU A 215 1.05 -3.42 -17.11
CA LEU A 215 -0.34 -3.28 -17.55
C LEU A 215 -0.48 -2.20 -18.62
N SER A 216 0.17 -1.05 -18.47
CA SER A 216 0.12 0.01 -19.48
C SER A 216 0.69 -0.43 -20.83
N ARG A 217 1.63 -1.39 -20.84
CA ARG A 217 2.13 -2.03 -22.08
C ARG A 217 1.20 -3.11 -22.60
N LEU A 218 0.58 -3.91 -21.71
CA LEU A 218 -0.39 -4.94 -22.10
C LEU A 218 -1.63 -4.33 -22.76
N VAL A 219 -2.08 -3.16 -22.31
CA VAL A 219 -3.20 -2.44 -22.93
C VAL A 219 -2.87 -2.09 -24.37
N LEU A 220 -1.64 -1.63 -24.66
CA LEU A 220 -1.17 -1.24 -26.00
C LEU A 220 -0.95 -2.40 -26.98
N ALA A 221 -1.02 -3.66 -26.53
CA ALA A 221 -0.79 -4.81 -27.40
C ALA A 221 -1.91 -4.98 -28.45
N THR A 222 -1.57 -5.34 -29.68
CA THR A 222 -2.51 -5.56 -30.81
C THR A 222 -2.84 -7.03 -31.05
N ASP A 223 -2.63 -7.88 -30.04
CA ASP A 223 -2.76 -9.34 -30.11
C ASP A 223 -4.20 -9.90 -30.08
N VAL A 224 -5.21 -9.03 -30.12
CA VAL A 224 -6.64 -9.38 -30.02
C VAL A 224 -7.36 -8.80 -31.25
N PRO A 225 -8.36 -9.50 -31.82
CA PRO A 225 -9.18 -8.91 -32.88
C PRO A 225 -9.81 -7.59 -32.42
N ASP A 226 -10.04 -6.66 -33.34
CA ASP A 226 -10.57 -5.30 -33.06
C ASP A 226 -9.57 -4.35 -32.36
N THR A 227 -8.29 -4.50 -32.68
CA THR A 227 -7.25 -3.51 -32.34
C THR A 227 -6.74 -2.81 -33.61
N ASN A 228 -7.11 -1.55 -33.81
CA ASN A 228 -6.50 -0.70 -34.84
C ASN A 228 -5.56 0.34 -34.19
N PRO A 229 -4.25 0.33 -34.49
CA PRO A 229 -3.29 1.30 -33.96
C PRO A 229 -3.68 2.77 -34.17
N GLU A 230 -4.42 3.09 -35.23
CA GLU A 230 -4.86 4.46 -35.53
C GLU A 230 -5.78 5.04 -34.45
N GLN A 231 -6.43 4.18 -33.66
CA GLN A 231 -7.33 4.58 -32.58
C GLN A 231 -6.58 5.04 -31.31
N LEU A 232 -5.27 4.76 -31.22
CA LEU A 232 -4.43 5.27 -30.14
C LEU A 232 -4.01 6.71 -30.40
N ALA A 233 -3.81 7.46 -29.33
CA ALA A 233 -3.23 8.80 -29.43
C ALA A 233 -1.80 8.71 -30.03
N GLU A 234 -1.42 9.69 -30.84
CA GLU A 234 -0.15 9.73 -31.60
C GLU A 234 1.09 9.21 -30.83
N PRO A 235 1.38 9.63 -29.58
CA PRO A 235 2.57 9.15 -28.88
C PRO A 235 2.58 7.65 -28.54
N TYR A 236 1.41 7.00 -28.56
CA TYR A 236 1.27 5.58 -28.21
C TYR A 236 1.19 4.65 -29.43
N ARG A 237 1.00 5.21 -30.64
CA ARG A 237 0.92 4.43 -31.89
C ARG A 237 2.23 3.69 -32.17
N ASP A 238 3.36 4.39 -32.01
CA ASP A 238 4.69 3.82 -32.22
C ASP A 238 5.10 2.81 -31.12
N SER A 239 4.38 2.83 -29.99
CA SER A 239 4.59 1.91 -28.88
C SER A 239 3.65 0.70 -28.90
N ALA A 240 2.74 0.61 -29.89
CA ALA A 240 1.87 -0.54 -30.05
C ALA A 240 2.69 -1.72 -30.60
N GLU A 241 2.66 -2.85 -29.90
CA GLU A 241 3.42 -4.05 -30.23
C GLU A 241 2.45 -5.20 -30.56
N ASP A 242 2.70 -5.93 -31.65
CA ASP A 242 1.87 -7.09 -32.06
C ASP A 242 1.86 -8.20 -31.02
N HIS A 243 3.01 -8.43 -30.38
CA HIS A 243 3.15 -9.38 -29.29
C HIS A 243 4.05 -8.77 -28.23
N PHE A 244 3.60 -8.85 -26.98
CA PHE A 244 4.34 -8.31 -25.84
C PHE A 244 5.39 -9.30 -25.35
N ASN A 245 6.55 -8.77 -24.92
CA ASN A 245 7.67 -9.55 -24.42
C ASN A 245 7.27 -10.38 -23.17
N ALA A 246 7.85 -11.58 -23.03
CA ALA A 246 7.73 -12.42 -21.85
C ALA A 246 8.04 -11.67 -20.55
N GLY A 247 9.01 -10.75 -20.53
CA GLY A 247 9.33 -9.94 -19.35
C GLY A 247 8.13 -9.13 -18.83
N VAL A 248 7.28 -8.60 -19.73
CA VAL A 248 6.07 -7.84 -19.35
C VAL A 248 5.06 -8.74 -18.62
N ARG A 249 4.97 -10.03 -19.00
CA ARG A 249 4.11 -11.03 -18.32
C ARG A 249 4.52 -11.23 -16.88
N PHE A 250 5.82 -11.47 -16.65
CA PHE A 250 6.37 -11.66 -15.32
C PHE A 250 6.17 -10.41 -14.47
N PHE A 251 6.52 -9.22 -14.99
CA PHE A 251 6.31 -7.97 -14.26
C PHE A 251 4.84 -7.71 -13.90
N TYR A 252 3.91 -8.05 -14.80
CA TYR A 252 2.48 -7.93 -14.51
C TYR A 252 2.03 -8.91 -13.41
N CYS A 253 2.22 -10.21 -13.62
CA CYS A 253 1.66 -11.21 -12.71
C CYS A 253 2.39 -11.26 -11.37
N ASP A 254 3.74 -11.25 -11.37
CA ASP A 254 4.53 -11.29 -10.15
C ASP A 254 4.35 -9.98 -9.36
N GLY A 255 4.27 -8.84 -10.05
CA GLY A 255 4.00 -7.55 -9.42
C GLY A 255 2.66 -7.55 -8.68
N LEU A 256 1.60 -8.09 -9.30
CA LEU A 256 0.28 -8.23 -8.66
C LEU A 256 0.29 -9.26 -7.54
N ALA A 257 0.97 -10.39 -7.71
CA ALA A 257 1.09 -11.43 -6.71
C ALA A 257 1.80 -10.91 -5.45
N ILE A 258 2.91 -10.17 -5.64
CA ILE A 258 3.66 -9.51 -4.57
C ILE A 258 2.80 -8.44 -3.89
N ALA A 259 2.08 -7.62 -4.67
CA ALA A 259 1.19 -6.60 -4.11
C ALA A 259 0.11 -7.24 -3.23
N LEU A 260 -0.57 -8.28 -3.74
CA LEU A 260 -1.63 -8.98 -3.02
C LEU A 260 -1.11 -9.72 -1.78
N LEU A 261 0.07 -10.35 -1.88
CA LEU A 261 0.74 -11.02 -0.76
C LEU A 261 1.13 -10.02 0.32
N SER A 262 1.64 -8.85 -0.09
CA SER A 262 2.03 -7.76 0.80
C SER A 262 0.82 -7.18 1.53
N MET A 263 -0.32 -6.99 0.83
CA MET A 263 -1.58 -6.65 1.50
C MET A 263 -2.01 -7.72 2.50
N GLY A 264 -1.84 -9.00 2.18
CA GLY A 264 -2.05 -10.10 3.12
C GLY A 264 -1.16 -9.99 4.38
N ALA A 265 0.11 -9.60 4.22
CA ALA A 265 1.02 -9.36 5.34
C ALA A 265 0.63 -8.13 6.16
N ILE A 266 0.15 -7.05 5.52
CA ILE A 266 -0.42 -5.87 6.20
C ILE A 266 -1.62 -6.29 7.05
N ALA A 267 -2.58 -7.00 6.46
CA ALA A 267 -3.75 -7.51 7.17
C ALA A 267 -3.36 -8.45 8.31
N PHE A 268 -2.35 -9.31 8.12
CA PHE A 268 -1.84 -10.21 9.16
C PHE A 268 -1.28 -9.44 10.36
N SER A 269 -0.55 -8.34 10.12
CA SER A 269 0.04 -7.51 11.17
C SER A 269 -1.02 -6.86 12.08
N HIS A 270 -2.17 -6.49 11.52
CA HIS A 270 -3.31 -5.91 12.26
C HIS A 270 -4.04 -6.92 13.14
N GLU A 271 -4.45 -6.48 14.33
CA GLU A 271 -5.39 -7.22 15.17
C GLU A 271 -6.82 -6.74 14.90
N HIS A 272 -7.64 -7.63 14.34
CA HIS A 272 -9.03 -7.34 13.98
C HIS A 272 -9.96 -7.85 15.08
N MET A 273 -11.09 -7.17 15.27
CA MET A 273 -12.16 -7.67 16.13
C MET A 273 -12.76 -8.93 15.51
N ASN A 274 -12.94 -9.96 16.33
CA ASN A 274 -13.52 -11.24 15.92
C ASN A 274 -14.95 -11.37 16.50
N PRO A 275 -15.99 -10.91 15.78
CA PRO A 275 -17.35 -11.15 16.22
C PRO A 275 -17.67 -12.66 16.16
N PRO A 276 -18.47 -13.19 17.11
CA PRO A 276 -18.80 -14.62 17.14
C PRO A 276 -19.64 -15.07 15.93
N THR A 277 -20.27 -14.13 15.23
CA THR A 277 -21.13 -14.38 14.05
C THR A 277 -20.36 -14.44 12.73
N LEU A 278 -19.03 -14.32 12.74
CA LEU A 278 -18.19 -14.30 11.52
C LEU A 278 -18.32 -15.61 10.72
N ARG A 279 -18.47 -15.51 9.40
CA ARG A 279 -18.56 -16.69 8.51
C ARG A 279 -17.23 -17.42 8.36
N LEU A 280 -16.15 -16.70 8.05
CA LEU A 280 -14.81 -17.28 7.87
C LEU A 280 -13.79 -16.58 8.76
N HIS A 281 -13.01 -17.38 9.48
CA HIS A 281 -11.88 -16.89 10.27
C HIS A 281 -10.82 -16.23 9.37
N LYS A 282 -10.20 -15.17 9.90
CA LYS A 282 -9.15 -14.39 9.24
C LYS A 282 -8.06 -15.26 8.59
N ASN A 283 -7.58 -16.28 9.30
CA ASN A 283 -6.49 -17.14 8.81
C ASN A 283 -6.87 -17.90 7.53
N ILE A 284 -8.13 -18.32 7.40
CA ILE A 284 -8.62 -19.02 6.20
C ILE A 284 -8.69 -18.04 5.02
N ARG A 285 -9.15 -16.80 5.26
CA ARG A 285 -9.22 -15.77 4.22
C ARG A 285 -7.82 -15.37 3.73
N LEU A 286 -6.87 -15.20 4.65
CA LEU A 286 -5.46 -14.95 4.31
C LEU A 286 -4.81 -16.15 3.59
N ALA A 287 -5.15 -17.38 3.96
CA ALA A 287 -4.68 -18.57 3.25
C ALA A 287 -5.22 -18.62 1.81
N ASN A 288 -6.49 -18.27 1.59
CA ASN A 288 -7.04 -18.13 0.24
C ASN A 288 -6.31 -17.05 -0.56
N ARG A 289 -6.02 -15.89 0.06
CA ARG A 289 -5.22 -14.83 -0.58
C ARG A 289 -3.84 -15.34 -1.00
N ALA A 290 -3.14 -16.05 -0.11
CA ALA A 290 -1.84 -16.64 -0.41
C ALA A 290 -1.90 -17.70 -1.52
N ALA A 291 -2.93 -18.55 -1.55
CA ALA A 291 -3.13 -19.53 -2.61
C ALA A 291 -3.30 -18.87 -3.98
N VAL A 292 -4.08 -17.78 -4.05
CA VAL A 292 -4.24 -17.00 -5.28
C VAL A 292 -2.93 -16.34 -5.72
N CYS A 293 -2.12 -15.82 -4.79
CA CYS A 293 -0.78 -15.30 -5.11
C CYS A 293 0.10 -16.38 -5.76
N VAL A 294 0.07 -17.62 -5.26
CA VAL A 294 0.83 -18.75 -5.85
C VAL A 294 0.37 -19.00 -7.28
N VAL A 295 -0.93 -18.99 -7.55
CA VAL A 295 -1.46 -19.12 -8.92
C VAL A 295 -0.97 -17.98 -9.81
N MET A 296 -1.00 -16.73 -9.31
CA MET A 296 -0.51 -15.56 -10.06
C MET A 296 0.99 -15.65 -10.38
N PHE A 297 1.83 -16.19 -9.48
CA PHE A 297 3.27 -16.39 -9.74
C PHE A 297 3.55 -17.41 -10.86
N PHE A 298 2.68 -18.42 -11.02
CA PHE A 298 2.85 -19.42 -12.07
C PHE A 298 2.16 -19.04 -13.38
N LEU A 299 1.27 -18.03 -13.37
CA LEU A 299 0.52 -17.60 -14.55
C LEU A 299 1.40 -17.13 -15.72
N PRO A 300 2.54 -16.43 -15.52
CA PRO A 300 3.45 -16.05 -16.61
C PRO A 300 3.97 -17.19 -17.47
N LEU A 301 4.03 -18.43 -16.94
CA LEU A 301 4.51 -19.60 -17.68
C LEU A 301 3.54 -20.02 -18.79
N ALA A 302 2.29 -19.54 -18.76
CA ALA A 302 1.31 -19.79 -19.81
C ALA A 302 1.59 -18.90 -21.03
N HIS A 303 2.44 -19.39 -21.94
CA HIS A 303 2.87 -18.62 -23.11
C HIS A 303 1.76 -18.36 -24.16
N SER A 304 0.67 -19.14 -24.14
CA SER A 304 -0.43 -19.04 -25.10
C SER A 304 -1.46 -17.96 -24.79
N LEU A 305 -1.41 -17.32 -23.62
CA LEU A 305 -2.39 -16.32 -23.23
C LEU A 305 -2.16 -14.99 -23.95
N ARG A 306 -3.23 -14.46 -24.55
CA ARG A 306 -3.28 -13.09 -25.07
C ARG A 306 -3.40 -12.10 -23.90
N SER A 307 -3.08 -10.85 -24.14
CA SER A 307 -3.09 -9.77 -23.15
C SER A 307 -4.47 -9.57 -22.52
N LEU A 308 -5.55 -9.63 -23.30
CA LEU A 308 -6.91 -9.52 -22.77
C LEU A 308 -7.25 -10.72 -21.88
N ASP A 309 -6.90 -11.93 -22.30
CA ASP A 309 -7.14 -13.15 -21.51
C ASP A 309 -6.34 -13.09 -20.20
N LEU A 310 -5.09 -12.64 -20.25
CA LEU A 310 -4.21 -12.51 -19.09
C LEU A 310 -4.78 -11.51 -18.06
N ILE A 311 -5.15 -10.30 -18.50
CA ILE A 311 -5.76 -9.27 -17.64
C ILE A 311 -7.09 -9.77 -17.07
N SER A 312 -7.90 -10.47 -17.88
CA SER A 312 -9.19 -11.01 -17.43
C SER A 312 -9.02 -12.08 -16.36
N VAL A 313 -8.04 -12.98 -16.50
CA VAL A 313 -7.75 -14.02 -15.51
C VAL A 313 -7.23 -13.40 -14.21
N THR A 314 -6.29 -12.46 -14.25
CA THR A 314 -5.78 -11.80 -13.03
C THR A 314 -6.86 -10.96 -12.34
N LEU A 315 -7.74 -10.30 -13.10
CA LEU A 315 -8.89 -9.60 -12.55
C LEU A 315 -9.87 -10.58 -11.91
N GLY A 316 -10.22 -11.68 -12.58
CA GLY A 316 -11.11 -12.71 -12.06
C GLY A 316 -10.60 -13.30 -10.75
N LEU A 317 -9.29 -13.58 -10.66
CA LEU A 317 -8.63 -14.03 -9.42
C LEU A 317 -8.69 -12.96 -8.32
N SER A 318 -8.50 -11.68 -8.66
CA SER A 318 -8.58 -10.58 -7.70
C SER A 318 -10.01 -10.39 -7.17
N ILE A 319 -11.01 -10.45 -8.06
CA ILE A 319 -12.44 -10.39 -7.70
C ILE A 319 -12.82 -11.60 -6.85
N TRP A 320 -12.31 -12.80 -7.17
CA TRP A 320 -12.52 -13.98 -6.34
C TRP A 320 -12.03 -13.78 -4.91
N VAL A 321 -10.83 -13.24 -4.73
CA VAL A 321 -10.31 -12.88 -3.40
C VAL A 321 -11.21 -11.88 -2.71
N LEU A 322 -11.64 -10.82 -3.40
CA LEU A 322 -12.56 -9.81 -2.88
C LEU A 322 -13.88 -10.46 -2.40
N VAL A 323 -14.50 -11.32 -3.21
CA VAL A 323 -15.75 -12.00 -2.87
C VAL A 323 -15.58 -12.91 -1.66
N VAL A 324 -14.50 -13.71 -1.59
CA VAL A 324 -14.23 -14.59 -0.44
C VAL A 324 -13.98 -13.79 0.83
N GLU A 325 -13.30 -12.64 0.74
CA GLU A 325 -13.06 -11.74 1.88
C GLU A 325 -14.36 -11.09 2.38
N LEU A 326 -15.17 -10.55 1.48
CA LEU A 326 -16.47 -9.97 1.80
C LEU A 326 -17.42 -11.01 2.41
N TRP A 327 -17.54 -12.17 1.77
CA TRP A 327 -18.33 -13.28 2.27
C TRP A 327 -17.85 -13.75 3.64
N GLY A 328 -16.53 -13.86 3.82
CA GLY A 328 -15.94 -14.30 5.06
C GLY A 328 -16.10 -13.32 6.22
N LYS A 329 -16.16 -12.01 5.92
CA LYS A 329 -16.37 -10.93 6.90
C LYS A 329 -17.85 -10.73 7.26
N SER A 330 -18.76 -11.14 6.39
CA SER A 330 -20.21 -11.07 6.64
C SER A 330 -20.63 -11.96 7.82
N SER A 331 -21.69 -11.53 8.52
CA SER A 331 -22.32 -12.28 9.62
C SER A 331 -23.08 -13.48 9.07
N ARG A 332 -23.12 -14.59 9.82
CA ARG A 332 -23.96 -15.76 9.49
C ARG A 332 -25.45 -15.43 9.42
N ASP A 333 -25.89 -14.47 10.22
CA ASP A 333 -27.29 -14.12 10.42
C ASP A 333 -27.85 -13.08 9.43
N ASP A 334 -27.00 -12.54 8.55
CA ASP A 334 -27.39 -11.51 7.58
C ASP A 334 -27.31 -12.07 6.15
N PRO A 335 -28.29 -11.76 5.26
CA PRO A 335 -28.21 -12.15 3.86
C PRO A 335 -26.99 -11.49 3.20
N PHE A 336 -26.35 -12.20 2.27
CA PHE A 336 -25.16 -11.68 1.58
C PHE A 336 -25.50 -10.58 0.56
N ILE A 337 -26.70 -10.66 -0.03
CA ILE A 337 -27.24 -9.71 -0.98
C ILE A 337 -28.64 -9.35 -0.52
N GLY A 338 -28.92 -8.06 -0.38
CA GLY A 338 -30.21 -7.52 0.05
C GLY A 338 -30.25 -7.08 1.51
N GLU A 339 -31.30 -6.35 1.85
CA GLU A 339 -31.59 -5.99 3.24
C GLU A 339 -32.20 -7.20 3.97
N LYS A 340 -31.88 -7.34 5.25
CA LYS A 340 -32.52 -8.32 6.10
C LYS A 340 -33.97 -7.90 6.34
N ASP A 341 -34.91 -8.69 5.83
CA ASP A 341 -36.34 -8.48 6.10
C ASP A 341 -36.58 -8.39 7.62
N GLY A 342 -37.09 -7.25 8.08
CA GLY A 342 -37.42 -7.02 9.50
C GLY A 342 -36.29 -6.51 10.40
N CYS A 343 -35.18 -6.01 9.86
CA CYS A 343 -34.13 -5.39 10.66
C CYS A 343 -34.55 -3.99 11.17
N CYS A 344 -35.35 -3.94 12.23
CA CYS A 344 -35.47 -2.72 13.03
C CYS A 344 -34.14 -2.53 13.77
N VAL A 345 -33.31 -1.60 13.30
CA VAL A 345 -32.09 -1.18 13.99
C VAL A 345 -32.48 -0.69 15.39
N LYS A 346 -32.25 -1.51 16.41
CA LYS A 346 -32.48 -1.13 17.81
C LYS A 346 -31.28 -0.30 18.27
N TYR A 347 -31.46 1.02 18.26
CA TYR A 347 -30.52 1.94 18.88
C TYR A 347 -30.74 1.93 20.39
N GLU A 348 -29.80 1.33 21.14
CA GLU A 348 -29.78 1.45 22.60
C GLU A 348 -29.02 2.72 22.99
N ALA A 349 -29.76 3.78 23.33
CA ALA A 349 -29.20 5.02 23.86
C ALA A 349 -29.40 5.08 25.37
N ASN A 350 -28.32 5.35 26.11
CA ASN A 350 -28.36 5.48 27.56
C ASN A 350 -28.79 6.90 27.95
N CYS A 351 -30.10 7.16 27.99
CA CYS A 351 -30.65 8.47 28.31
C CYS A 351 -30.85 8.65 29.83
N LYS A 352 -30.44 9.80 30.38
CA LYS A 352 -30.79 10.15 31.77
C LYS A 352 -32.30 10.41 31.87
N LYS A 353 -32.92 9.97 32.97
CA LYS A 353 -34.38 10.10 33.20
C LYS A 353 -34.92 11.53 33.09
N LYS A 354 -34.07 12.55 33.34
CA LYS A 354 -34.44 13.96 33.17
C LYS A 354 -34.59 14.36 31.70
N ASP A 355 -33.72 13.82 30.84
CA ASP A 355 -33.65 14.17 29.42
C ASP A 355 -34.79 13.48 28.66
N LEU A 356 -35.14 12.25 29.08
CA LEU A 356 -36.32 11.54 28.58
C LEU A 356 -37.62 12.31 28.87
N LYS A 357 -37.79 12.78 30.12
CA LYS A 357 -38.96 13.59 30.52
C LYS A 357 -39.07 14.89 29.73
N ARG A 358 -37.94 15.53 29.45
CA ARG A 358 -37.89 16.78 28.68
C ARG A 358 -38.33 16.59 27.22
N MET A 359 -37.98 15.44 26.63
CA MET A 359 -38.44 15.04 25.30
C MET A 359 -39.93 14.65 25.28
N THR A 360 -40.46 14.06 26.35
CA THR A 360 -41.90 13.71 26.42
C THR A 360 -42.80 14.94 26.55
N THR A 361 -42.29 16.04 27.10
CA THR A 361 -43.01 17.32 27.25
C THR A 361 -42.88 18.26 26.05
N SER A 362 -41.96 17.98 25.12
CA SER A 362 -41.81 18.76 23.89
C SER A 362 -42.63 18.08 22.79
N ASP A 363 -43.64 18.76 22.23
CA ASP A 363 -44.49 18.23 21.16
C ASP A 363 -43.75 18.03 19.81
N GLU A 364 -42.46 18.34 19.75
CA GLU A 364 -41.63 18.08 18.59
C GLU A 364 -41.17 16.61 18.55
N ILE A 365 -41.88 15.84 17.71
CA ILE A 365 -41.49 14.55 17.15
C ILE A 365 -41.23 13.47 18.21
N ARG A 366 -42.28 12.69 18.52
CA ARG A 366 -42.15 11.45 19.29
C ARG A 366 -41.23 10.48 18.54
N PRO A 367 -40.13 9.99 19.15
CA PRO A 367 -39.36 8.91 18.56
C PRO A 367 -40.22 7.65 18.48
N SER A 368 -40.34 7.08 17.28
CA SER A 368 -41.00 5.80 17.05
C SER A 368 -40.05 4.68 17.50
N GLY A 369 -40.13 4.31 18.78
CA GLY A 369 -39.28 3.26 19.36
C GLY A 369 -39.82 2.75 20.70
N GLU A 370 -39.58 1.47 20.97
CA GLU A 370 -39.98 0.79 22.20
C GLU A 370 -39.07 1.21 23.36
N ILE A 371 -39.61 1.88 24.38
CA ILE A 371 -38.85 2.36 25.54
C ILE A 371 -38.77 1.26 26.59
N LEU A 372 -37.60 0.66 26.76
CA LEU A 372 -37.33 -0.33 27.82
C LEU A 372 -36.63 0.36 29.01
N GLU A 373 -37.35 0.56 30.12
CA GLU A 373 -36.73 0.99 31.38
C GLU A 373 -35.90 -0.16 31.97
N LEU A 374 -34.58 0.00 32.02
CA LEU A 374 -33.69 -0.94 32.73
C LEU A 374 -33.98 -0.90 34.23
N GLY A 375 -34.39 -2.05 34.79
CA GLY A 375 -34.62 -2.23 36.22
C GLY A 375 -33.38 -1.93 37.07
N ARG A 376 -33.61 -1.44 38.29
CA ARG A 376 -32.68 -0.78 39.24
C ARG A 376 -31.46 -1.61 39.72
N GLY A 377 -31.09 -2.69 39.04
CA GLY A 377 -30.01 -3.60 39.42
C GLY A 377 -29.16 -4.18 38.28
N LYS A 378 -29.41 -3.84 37.01
CA LYS A 378 -28.56 -4.30 35.90
C LYS A 378 -27.48 -3.26 35.60
N LYS A 379 -26.25 -3.49 36.08
CA LYS A 379 -25.05 -2.79 35.62
C LYS A 379 -24.51 -3.55 34.42
N THR A 380 -24.42 -2.90 33.26
CA THR A 380 -23.62 -3.39 32.13
C THR A 380 -22.17 -2.96 32.32
N ALA A 381 -21.25 -3.91 32.15
CA ALA A 381 -19.83 -3.65 32.13
C ALA A 381 -19.47 -2.78 30.92
N ILE A 382 -18.54 -1.84 31.12
CA ILE A 382 -17.90 -1.04 30.07
C ILE A 382 -16.84 -1.90 29.38
#